data_AF-A0A7S0AKA2-F1
#
_entry.id   AF-A0A7S0AKA2-F1
#
_cell.length_a   1.000
_cell.length_b   1.000
_cell.length_c   1.000
_cell.angle_alpha   90.00
_cell.angle_beta   90.00
_cell.angle_gamma   90.00
#
_symmetry.space_group_name_H-M   'P 1'
#
loop_
_entity.id
_entity.type
_entity.pdbx_description
1 polymer ?
#
loop_
_entity_poly.entity_id
_entity_poly.type
_entity_poly.pdbx_seq_one_letter_code
_entity_poly.pdbx_strand_id
1 'polypeptide(L)'
;MEMEALHGAAADRRDTGWRRLPTAWIHFLIVELWHVYVSVFAWNKLVIGISTSVYMANKGVTDTTAAIRNFFWEKYVVGHAAARDVTLQDGSGGTLHFPDSRVNGFGIVWLSLSWLLPAAAAALVLYSVLYLASEKIWSFEQGAYLRFTWHLSRTPTYRFLVGIMVSAPFVLLIVWFIGAHMYPTSQKSLNNNFQSMEDHILTVLLLAMSLYQLAFVPQPVHYWEQERMA
;
A
#
# COMPACT_ATOMS: atom_id res chain seq x y z
N MET A 1 17.28 43.73 50.07
CA MET A 1 17.48 44.18 48.67
C MET A 1 18.24 43.08 47.94
N GLU A 2 17.62 41.89 47.87
CA GLU A 2 18.29 40.64 47.49
C GLU A 2 17.24 39.61 47.00
N MET A 3 16.24 40.07 46.23
CA MET A 3 15.20 39.22 45.65
C MET A 3 15.05 39.34 44.12
N GLU A 4 15.83 40.19 43.45
CA GLU A 4 15.73 40.35 41.99
C GLU A 4 16.66 39.43 41.17
N ALA A 5 17.49 38.60 41.82
CA ALA A 5 18.48 37.78 41.12
C ALA A 5 17.99 36.39 40.67
N LEU A 6 16.77 35.96 41.03
CA LEU A 6 16.24 34.62 40.67
C LEU A 6 15.36 34.59 39.42
N HIS A 7 15.05 35.75 38.82
CA HIS A 7 14.27 35.80 37.57
C HIS A 7 15.14 35.82 36.29
N GLY A 8 16.47 35.84 36.41
CA GLY A 8 17.40 35.88 35.28
C GLY A 8 17.82 34.52 34.71
N ALA A 9 17.48 33.40 35.36
CA ALA A 9 17.94 32.05 34.98
C ALA A 9 16.87 31.19 34.28
N ALA A 10 15.70 31.74 33.97
CA ALA A 10 14.82 31.20 32.93
C ALA A 10 15.29 31.69 31.55
N ALA A 11 16.61 31.74 31.36
CA ALA A 11 17.26 31.98 30.09
C ALA A 11 16.82 30.88 29.13
N ASP A 12 15.80 31.20 28.33
CA ASP A 12 15.91 31.16 26.89
C ASP A 12 16.58 29.89 26.36
N ARG A 13 16.12 28.71 26.82
CA ARG A 13 16.16 27.49 26.02
C ARG A 13 15.22 27.67 24.83
N ARG A 14 15.53 28.65 23.98
CA ARG A 14 15.37 28.52 22.53
C ARG A 14 16.28 27.37 22.15
N ASP A 15 15.77 26.17 22.43
CA ASP A 15 16.26 24.95 21.85
C ASP A 15 16.32 25.21 20.35
N THR A 16 17.53 25.45 19.88
CA THR A 16 17.85 25.63 18.47
C THR A 16 17.29 24.40 17.76
N GLY A 17 16.18 24.56 17.04
CA GLY A 17 15.45 23.46 16.38
C GLY A 17 16.32 22.60 15.45
N TRP A 18 17.50 23.10 15.10
CA TRP A 18 18.53 22.45 14.28
C TRP A 18 19.32 21.35 15.01
N ARG A 19 19.27 21.26 16.35
CA ARG A 19 20.01 20.24 17.13
C ARG A 19 19.22 18.97 17.44
N ARG A 20 17.91 18.95 17.16
CA ARG A 20 17.09 17.76 17.39
C ARG A 20 17.18 16.88 16.15
N LEU A 21 17.79 15.70 16.30
CA LEU A 21 17.83 14.69 15.24
C LEU A 21 16.40 14.38 14.79
N PRO A 22 16.14 14.19 13.48
CA PRO A 22 14.79 13.97 12.93
C PRO A 22 14.30 12.53 13.20
N THR A 23 14.49 12.03 14.42
CA THR A 23 14.20 10.65 14.81
C THR A 23 12.72 10.34 14.68
N ALA A 24 11.85 11.31 14.97
CA ALA A 24 10.40 11.18 14.81
C ALA A 24 10.01 11.00 13.34
N TRP A 25 10.66 11.70 12.42
CA TRP A 25 10.44 11.58 10.98
C TRP A 25 10.87 10.23 10.44
N ILE A 26 12.05 9.77 10.82
CA ILE A 26 12.57 8.47 10.38
C ILE A 26 11.64 7.35 10.86
N HIS A 27 11.24 7.37 12.13
CA HIS A 27 10.29 6.39 12.67
C HIS A 27 8.92 6.49 12.00
N PHE A 28 8.41 7.70 11.77
CA PHE A 28 7.14 7.88 11.10
C PHE A 28 7.15 7.27 9.69
N LEU A 29 8.17 7.59 8.91
CA LEU A 29 8.27 7.12 7.54
C LEU A 29 8.52 5.61 7.48
N ILE A 30 9.32 5.04 8.38
CA ILE A 30 9.72 3.63 8.29
C ILE A 30 8.75 2.70 9.04
N VAL A 31 8.33 3.10 10.24
CA VAL A 31 7.57 2.25 11.16
C VAL A 31 6.07 2.53 11.03
N GLU A 32 5.64 3.78 11.18
CA GLU A 32 4.19 4.10 11.16
C GLU A 32 3.57 3.89 9.78
N LEU A 33 4.31 4.20 8.71
CA LEU A 33 3.85 3.98 7.33
C LEU A 33 4.11 2.56 6.81
N TRP A 34 4.71 1.67 7.62
CA TRP A 34 5.05 0.30 7.21
C TRP A 34 3.83 -0.46 6.64
N HIS A 35 2.70 -0.41 7.33
CA HIS A 35 1.50 -1.12 6.90
C HIS A 35 0.91 -0.53 5.61
N VAL A 36 1.12 0.77 5.32
CA VAL A 36 0.76 1.37 4.04
C VAL A 36 1.62 0.78 2.92
N TYR A 37 2.94 0.68 3.13
CA TYR A 37 3.85 0.10 2.14
C TYR A 37 3.57 -1.37 1.87
N VAL A 38 3.35 -2.16 2.93
CA VAL A 38 2.99 -3.58 2.81
C VAL A 38 1.67 -3.74 2.05
N SER A 39 0.67 -2.89 2.33
CA SER A 39 -0.62 -2.93 1.62
C SER A 39 -0.46 -2.64 0.13
N VAL A 40 0.30 -1.60 -0.24
CA VAL A 40 0.57 -1.26 -1.64
C VAL A 40 1.37 -2.35 -2.34
N PHE A 41 2.36 -2.93 -1.67
CA PHE A 41 3.15 -4.05 -2.21
C PHE A 41 2.28 -5.28 -2.46
N ALA A 42 1.51 -5.71 -1.46
CA ALA A 42 0.64 -6.88 -1.57
C ALA A 42 -0.46 -6.66 -2.63
N TRP A 43 -1.03 -5.45 -2.70
CA TRP A 43 -1.99 -5.06 -3.74
C TRP A 43 -1.42 -5.21 -5.15
N ASN A 44 -0.27 -4.59 -5.42
CA ASN A 44 0.37 -4.67 -6.73
C ASN A 44 0.73 -6.12 -7.09
N LYS A 45 1.25 -6.88 -6.12
CA LYS A 45 1.54 -8.29 -6.31
C LYS A 45 0.29 -9.10 -6.66
N LEU A 46 -0.85 -8.81 -6.03
CA LEU A 46 -2.12 -9.49 -6.29
C LEU A 46 -2.67 -9.17 -7.68
N VAL A 47 -2.82 -7.88 -8.01
CA VAL A 47 -3.37 -7.40 -9.29
C VAL A 47 -2.59 -7.97 -10.49
N ILE A 48 -1.27 -7.91 -10.43
CA ILE A 48 -0.40 -8.37 -11.53
C ILE A 48 -0.22 -9.89 -11.48
N GLY A 49 -0.11 -10.45 -10.28
CA GLY A 49 0.11 -11.87 -10.05
C GLY A 49 -1.03 -12.73 -10.57
N ILE A 50 -2.29 -12.36 -10.30
CA ILE A 50 -3.47 -13.05 -10.83
C ILE A 50 -3.45 -13.03 -12.36
N SER A 51 -3.31 -11.84 -12.97
CA SER A 51 -3.35 -11.70 -14.43
C SER A 51 -2.22 -12.47 -15.12
N THR A 52 -1.02 -12.42 -14.55
CA THR A 52 0.14 -13.17 -15.05
C THR A 52 -0.09 -14.67 -14.93
N SER A 53 -0.52 -15.14 -13.76
CA SER A 53 -0.66 -16.58 -13.48
C SER A 53 -1.78 -17.22 -14.30
N VAL A 54 -2.92 -16.53 -14.48
CA VAL A 54 -4.00 -16.99 -15.37
C VAL A 54 -3.52 -17.13 -16.81
N TYR A 55 -2.77 -16.14 -17.32
CA TYR A 55 -2.23 -16.20 -18.67
C TYR A 55 -1.28 -17.39 -18.84
N MET A 56 -0.37 -17.58 -17.89
CA MET A 56 0.63 -18.65 -17.92
C MET A 56 0.00 -20.03 -17.83
N ALA A 57 -0.95 -20.22 -16.91
CA ALA A 57 -1.73 -21.45 -16.78
C ALA A 57 -2.50 -21.78 -18.06
N ASN A 58 -3.06 -20.78 -18.74
CA ASN A 58 -3.75 -20.95 -20.02
C ASN A 58 -2.80 -21.30 -21.17
N LYS A 59 -1.53 -20.86 -21.11
CA LYS A 59 -0.48 -21.20 -22.08
C LYS A 59 0.30 -22.47 -21.74
N GLY A 60 0.03 -23.09 -20.58
CA GLY A 60 0.75 -24.27 -20.12
C GLY A 60 2.21 -23.98 -19.76
N VAL A 61 2.52 -22.73 -19.42
CA VAL A 61 3.88 -22.32 -19.05
C VAL A 61 3.99 -22.27 -17.53
N THR A 62 4.99 -22.97 -16.99
CA THR A 62 5.21 -23.10 -15.55
C THR A 62 6.22 -22.09 -15.00
N ASP A 63 7.11 -21.57 -15.84
CA ASP A 63 8.15 -20.62 -15.43
C ASP A 63 7.70 -19.17 -15.60
N THR A 64 7.67 -18.40 -14.51
CA THR A 64 7.31 -16.99 -14.50
C THR A 64 8.57 -16.12 -14.55
N THR A 65 8.94 -15.70 -15.76
CA THR A 65 10.05 -14.76 -15.92
C THR A 65 9.64 -13.33 -15.52
N ALA A 66 10.59 -12.55 -15.02
CA ALA A 66 10.38 -11.14 -14.69
C ALA A 66 9.90 -10.32 -15.90
N ALA A 67 10.28 -10.72 -17.12
CA ALA A 67 9.86 -10.05 -18.35
C ALA A 67 8.35 -10.16 -18.61
N ILE A 68 7.74 -11.32 -18.35
CA ILE A 68 6.29 -11.53 -18.50
C ILE A 68 5.54 -10.68 -17.46
N ARG A 69 6.01 -10.70 -16.21
CA ARG A 69 5.43 -9.89 -15.14
C ARG A 69 5.50 -8.39 -15.47
N ASN A 70 6.63 -7.93 -16.00
CA ASN A 70 6.80 -6.53 -16.42
C ASN A 70 5.85 -6.15 -17.55
N PHE A 71 5.63 -7.02 -18.53
CA PHE A 71 4.65 -6.78 -19.59
C PHE A 71 3.24 -6.55 -19.00
N PHE A 72 2.81 -7.39 -18.06
CA PHE A 72 1.50 -7.22 -17.42
C PHE A 72 1.44 -6.02 -16.48
N TRP A 73 2.53 -5.69 -15.79
CA TRP A 73 2.64 -4.45 -15.01
C TRP A 73 2.45 -3.23 -15.92
N GLU A 74 3.20 -3.13 -17.02
CA GLU A 74 3.09 -2.02 -17.97
C GLU A 74 1.67 -1.92 -18.54
N LYS A 75 1.10 -3.04 -18.97
CA LYS A 75 -0.26 -3.05 -19.50
C LYS A 75 -1.27 -2.56 -18.46
N TYR A 76 -1.33 -3.18 -17.28
CA TYR A 76 -2.41 -2.92 -16.33
C TYR A 76 -2.16 -1.75 -15.38
N VAL A 77 -0.92 -1.27 -15.23
CA VAL A 77 -0.59 -0.13 -14.36
C VAL A 77 -0.30 1.13 -15.17
N VAL A 78 0.42 1.02 -16.29
CA VAL A 78 0.74 2.18 -17.15
C VAL A 78 -0.34 2.38 -18.21
N GLY A 79 -1.03 1.32 -18.62
CA GLY A 79 -2.09 1.36 -19.64
C GLY A 79 -1.61 0.94 -21.03
N HIS A 80 -0.31 0.68 -21.20
CA HIS A 80 0.31 0.28 -22.45
C HIS A 80 1.54 -0.57 -22.18
N ALA A 81 1.67 -1.67 -22.91
CA ALA A 81 2.87 -2.48 -22.95
C ALA A 81 3.32 -2.66 -24.41
N ALA A 82 4.58 -2.31 -24.67
CA ALA A 82 5.18 -2.48 -25.99
C ALA A 82 5.40 -3.96 -26.32
N ALA A 83 5.29 -4.29 -27.62
CA ALA A 83 5.54 -5.63 -28.11
C ALA A 83 6.93 -6.13 -27.69
N ARG A 84 7.02 -7.39 -27.25
CA ARG A 84 8.29 -8.03 -26.89
C ARG A 84 8.21 -9.54 -26.99
N ASP A 85 9.36 -10.13 -27.26
CA ASP A 85 9.54 -11.57 -27.26
C ASP A 85 10.24 -11.98 -25.97
N VAL A 86 9.69 -13.01 -25.31
CA VAL A 86 10.24 -13.53 -24.06
C VAL A 86 10.58 -15.00 -24.24
N THR A 87 11.88 -15.30 -24.20
CA THR A 87 12.36 -16.68 -24.18
C THR A 87 12.11 -17.31 -22.81
N LEU A 88 11.50 -18.49 -22.79
CA LEU A 88 11.20 -19.26 -21.59
C LEU A 88 12.47 -19.98 -21.09
N GLN A 89 12.69 -20.00 -19.77
CA GLN A 89 13.83 -20.70 -19.17
C GLN A 89 13.50 -22.14 -18.74
N ASP A 90 12.34 -22.66 -19.15
CA ASP A 90 11.85 -24.00 -18.82
C ASP A 90 12.58 -25.15 -19.56
N GLY A 91 13.72 -24.85 -20.21
CA GLY A 91 14.49 -25.80 -21.00
C GLY A 91 13.89 -26.13 -22.38
N SER A 92 12.69 -25.63 -22.70
CA SER A 92 12.06 -25.83 -24.02
C SER A 92 12.66 -24.95 -25.12
N GLY A 93 13.32 -23.86 -24.74
CA GLY A 93 13.79 -22.82 -25.67
C GLY A 93 12.64 -22.09 -26.38
N GLY A 94 11.40 -22.26 -25.92
CA GLY A 94 10.23 -21.60 -26.50
C GLY A 94 10.26 -20.09 -26.31
N THR A 95 9.77 -19.36 -27.31
CA THR A 95 9.62 -17.90 -27.24
C THR A 95 8.14 -17.54 -27.20
N LEU A 96 7.75 -16.76 -26.20
CA LEU A 96 6.42 -16.15 -26.14
C LEU A 96 6.46 -14.78 -26.80
N HIS A 97 5.67 -14.63 -27.86
CA HIS A 97 5.47 -13.37 -28.55
C HIS A 97 4.34 -12.57 -27.87
N PHE A 98 4.69 -11.45 -27.25
CA PHE A 98 3.71 -10.50 -26.71
C PHE A 98 3.50 -9.36 -27.72
N PRO A 99 2.28 -9.19 -28.26
CA PRO A 99 2.00 -8.09 -29.17
C PRO A 99 1.92 -6.76 -28.41
N ASP A 100 1.99 -5.66 -29.16
CA ASP A 100 1.69 -4.33 -28.62
C ASP A 100 0.28 -4.34 -28.03
N SER A 101 0.16 -3.96 -26.76
CA SER A 101 -1.10 -4.10 -26.03
C SER A 101 -1.43 -2.84 -25.26
N ARG A 102 -2.55 -2.22 -25.63
CA ARG A 102 -3.15 -1.09 -24.90
C ARG A 102 -4.34 -1.58 -24.11
N VAL A 103 -4.55 -0.94 -22.97
CA VAL A 103 -5.76 -1.16 -22.19
C VAL A 103 -6.97 -0.62 -22.94
N ASN A 104 -7.95 -1.49 -23.19
CA ASN A 104 -9.23 -1.16 -23.81
C ASN A 104 -10.36 -1.97 -23.15
N GLY A 105 -11.60 -1.50 -23.30
CA GLY A 105 -12.80 -2.19 -22.79
C GLY A 105 -12.70 -2.54 -21.29
N PHE A 106 -12.88 -3.82 -20.96
CA PHE A 106 -12.78 -4.34 -19.59
C PHE A 106 -11.40 -4.10 -18.95
N GLY A 107 -10.33 -3.96 -19.75
CA GLY A 107 -9.02 -3.61 -19.24
C GLY A 107 -8.97 -2.27 -18.52
N ILE A 108 -9.85 -1.31 -18.89
CA ILE A 108 -9.90 0.02 -18.24
C ILE A 108 -10.33 -0.13 -16.79
N VAL A 109 -11.28 -1.04 -16.51
CA VAL A 109 -11.71 -1.35 -15.15
C VAL A 109 -10.52 -1.90 -14.35
N TRP A 110 -9.72 -2.79 -14.94
CA TRP A 110 -8.50 -3.32 -14.32
C TRP A 110 -7.46 -2.24 -14.04
N LEU A 111 -7.25 -1.30 -14.96
CA LEU A 111 -6.35 -0.16 -14.77
C LEU A 111 -6.84 0.79 -13.68
N SER A 112 -8.15 1.07 -13.62
CA SER A 112 -8.73 1.86 -12.53
C SER A 112 -8.54 1.17 -11.19
N LEU A 113 -8.76 -0.14 -11.13
CA LEU A 113 -8.53 -0.91 -9.92
C LEU A 113 -7.07 -0.90 -9.50
N SER A 114 -6.13 -1.13 -10.42
CA SER A 114 -4.70 -1.18 -10.08
C SER A 114 -4.24 0.09 -9.34
N TRP A 115 -4.84 1.24 -9.66
CA TRP A 115 -4.55 2.53 -9.05
C TRP A 115 -5.37 2.88 -7.81
N LEU A 116 -6.51 2.22 -7.57
CA LEU A 116 -7.43 2.60 -6.48
C LEU A 116 -6.74 2.63 -5.11
N LEU A 117 -6.08 1.53 -4.73
CA LEU A 117 -5.38 1.44 -3.45
C LEU A 117 -4.09 2.29 -3.44
N PRO A 118 -3.19 2.24 -4.45
CA PRO A 118 -1.99 3.08 -4.47
C PRO A 118 -2.27 4.59 -4.43
N ALA A 119 -3.31 5.06 -5.13
CA ALA A 119 -3.68 6.47 -5.10
C ALA A 119 -4.17 6.90 -3.71
N ALA A 120 -5.03 6.08 -3.07
CA ALA A 120 -5.46 6.32 -1.70
C ALA A 120 -4.29 6.29 -0.70
N ALA A 121 -3.36 5.34 -0.87
CA ALA A 121 -2.15 5.23 -0.07
C ALA A 121 -1.24 6.45 -0.25
N ALA A 122 -1.02 6.92 -1.48
CA ALA A 122 -0.22 8.12 -1.75
C ALA A 122 -0.86 9.37 -1.11
N ALA A 123 -2.18 9.52 -1.21
CA ALA A 123 -2.92 10.58 -0.55
C ALA A 123 -2.80 10.49 0.98
N LEU A 124 -2.87 9.28 1.54
CA LEU A 124 -2.72 9.03 2.98
C LEU A 124 -1.33 9.41 3.46
N VAL A 125 -0.27 8.99 2.76
CA VAL A 125 1.11 9.34 3.08
C VAL A 125 1.30 10.85 3.01
N LEU A 126 0.84 11.50 1.93
CA LEU A 126 0.95 12.94 1.76
C LEU A 126 0.24 13.70 2.89
N TYR A 127 -1.02 13.34 3.19
CA TYR A 127 -1.78 13.91 4.29
C TYR A 127 -1.04 13.76 5.62
N SER A 128 -0.57 12.54 5.90
CA SER A 128 0.11 12.17 7.15
C SER A 128 1.42 12.95 7.34
N VAL A 129 2.21 13.10 6.27
CA VAL A 129 3.47 13.88 6.26
C VAL A 129 3.22 15.37 6.42
N LEU A 130 2.25 15.94 5.69
CA LEU A 130 1.91 17.35 5.81
C LEU A 130 1.37 17.67 7.21
N TYR A 131 0.59 16.77 7.79
CA TYR A 131 0.06 16.95 9.14
C TYR A 131 1.17 16.90 10.18
N LEU A 132 2.11 15.94 10.10
CA LEU A 132 3.30 15.89 10.96
C LEU A 132 4.14 17.17 10.86
N ALA A 133 4.36 17.67 9.64
CA ALA A 133 5.10 18.91 9.41
C ALA A 133 4.40 20.13 10.04
N SER A 134 3.07 20.19 9.95
CA SER A 134 2.29 21.29 10.52
C SER A 134 2.31 21.32 12.05
N GLU A 135 2.43 20.16 12.70
CA GLU A 135 2.58 20.02 14.15
C GLU A 135 4.02 20.30 14.62
N LYS A 136 4.96 20.55 13.69
CA LYS A 136 6.37 20.89 13.97
C LYS A 136 7.08 19.88 14.87
N ILE A 137 6.73 18.59 14.74
CA ILE A 137 7.31 17.51 15.54
C ILE A 137 8.63 17.06 14.89
N TRP A 138 9.73 17.16 15.65
CA TRP A 138 11.08 16.79 15.18
C TRP A 138 11.71 15.63 15.98
N SER A 139 11.46 15.54 17.29
CA SER A 139 12.02 14.52 18.18
C SER A 139 10.95 13.86 19.07
N PHE A 140 11.32 12.74 19.70
CA PHE A 140 10.45 11.98 20.62
C PHE A 140 10.34 12.57 22.03
N GLU A 141 11.18 13.54 22.36
CA GLU A 141 11.45 13.95 23.76
C GLU A 141 10.20 14.46 24.51
N GLN A 142 9.19 14.92 23.79
CA GLN A 142 8.04 15.59 24.38
C GLN A 142 6.77 14.73 24.41
N GLY A 143 6.83 13.46 23.98
CA GLY A 143 5.64 12.60 23.84
C GLY A 143 4.60 13.10 22.82
N ALA A 144 4.77 14.31 22.27
CA ALA A 144 3.92 14.92 21.24
C ALA A 144 3.79 14.02 20.01
N TYR A 145 4.85 13.29 19.67
CA TYR A 145 4.82 12.30 18.60
C TYR A 145 3.78 11.19 18.84
N LEU A 146 3.75 10.62 20.04
CA LEU A 146 2.78 9.56 20.39
C LEU A 146 1.35 10.08 20.33
N ARG A 147 1.13 11.30 20.85
CA ARG A 147 -0.17 11.96 20.76
C ARG A 147 -0.58 12.22 19.31
N PHE A 148 0.37 12.61 18.47
CA PHE A 148 0.14 12.85 17.04
C PHE A 148 -0.26 11.56 16.31
N THR A 149 0.50 10.47 16.42
CA THR A 149 0.17 9.21 15.73
C THR A 149 -1.18 8.66 16.19
N TRP A 150 -1.47 8.81 17.48
CA TRP A 150 -2.77 8.47 18.06
C TRP A 150 -3.93 9.30 17.53
N HIS A 151 -3.74 10.62 17.37
CA HIS A 151 -4.76 11.51 16.85
C HIS A 151 -4.96 11.35 15.34
N LEU A 152 -3.87 11.15 14.59
CA LEU A 152 -3.88 10.98 13.13
C LEU A 152 -4.91 9.92 12.68
N SER A 153 -4.90 8.74 13.32
CA SER A 153 -5.81 7.64 13.00
C SER A 153 -7.30 7.92 13.27
N ARG A 154 -7.59 8.94 14.08
CA ARG A 154 -8.97 9.37 14.42
C ARG A 154 -9.50 10.44 13.49
N THR A 155 -8.62 11.10 12.75
CA THR A 155 -9.05 12.15 11.83
C THR A 155 -9.99 11.57 10.77
N PRO A 156 -11.05 12.29 10.39
CA PRO A 156 -12.00 11.82 9.38
C PRO A 156 -11.29 11.57 8.04
N THR A 157 -10.31 12.40 7.68
CA THR A 157 -9.52 12.26 6.45
C THR A 157 -8.73 10.96 6.42
N TYR A 158 -8.02 10.62 7.51
CA TYR A 158 -7.31 9.34 7.60
C TYR A 158 -8.26 8.16 7.43
N ARG A 159 -9.39 8.16 8.17
CA ARG A 159 -10.37 7.08 8.15
C ARG A 159 -11.01 6.90 6.78
N PHE A 160 -11.31 8.01 6.10
CA PHE A 160 -11.84 7.98 4.74
C PHE A 160 -10.87 7.32 3.76
N LEU A 161 -9.59 7.74 3.77
CA LEU A 161 -8.55 7.19 2.89
C LEU A 161 -8.29 5.70 3.17
N VAL A 162 -8.20 5.31 4.45
CA VAL A 162 -8.11 3.89 4.84
C VAL A 162 -9.35 3.13 4.41
N GLY A 163 -10.55 3.70 4.52
CA GLY A 163 -11.79 3.11 4.01
C GLY A 163 -11.75 2.82 2.50
N ILE A 164 -11.18 3.73 1.71
CA ILE A 164 -10.96 3.49 0.27
C ILE A 164 -9.99 2.31 0.09
N MET A 165 -8.86 2.29 0.80
CA MET A 165 -7.90 1.18 0.73
C MET A 165 -8.53 -0.16 1.12
N VAL A 166 -9.37 -0.20 2.15
CA VAL A 166 -10.08 -1.40 2.61
C VAL A 166 -11.13 -1.87 1.62
N SER A 167 -11.80 -0.96 0.91
CA SER A 167 -12.80 -1.34 -0.09
C SER A 167 -12.19 -1.95 -1.36
N ALA A 168 -10.97 -1.56 -1.73
CA ALA A 168 -10.32 -2.00 -2.98
C ALA A 168 -10.24 -3.53 -3.15
N PRO A 169 -9.82 -4.35 -2.16
CA PRO A 169 -9.87 -5.82 -2.25
C PRO A 169 -11.25 -6.39 -2.57
N PHE A 170 -12.32 -5.82 -2.02
CA PHE A 170 -13.67 -6.29 -2.28
C PHE A 170 -14.10 -5.96 -3.71
N VAL A 171 -13.80 -4.74 -4.18
CA VAL A 171 -14.08 -4.36 -5.57
C VAL A 171 -13.28 -5.24 -6.53
N LEU A 172 -12.01 -5.54 -6.21
CA LEU A 172 -11.19 -6.46 -6.99
C LEU A 172 -11.81 -7.85 -7.09
N LEU A 173 -12.25 -8.44 -5.97
CA LEU A 173 -12.89 -9.75 -5.97
C LEU A 173 -14.16 -9.78 -6.82
N ILE A 174 -15.01 -8.74 -6.72
CA ILE A 174 -16.23 -8.61 -7.51
C ILE A 174 -15.89 -8.53 -9.01
N VAL A 175 -14.99 -7.63 -9.39
CA VAL A 175 -14.60 -7.43 -10.80
C VAL A 175 -13.90 -8.67 -11.35
N TRP A 176 -13.02 -9.30 -10.58
CA TRP A 176 -12.38 -10.55 -10.97
C TRP A 176 -13.41 -11.66 -11.16
N PHE A 177 -14.35 -11.84 -10.24
CA PHE A 177 -15.37 -12.87 -10.32
C PHE A 177 -16.25 -12.69 -11.56
N ILE A 178 -16.70 -11.46 -11.82
CA ILE A 178 -17.45 -11.11 -13.04
C ILE A 178 -16.61 -11.41 -14.28
N GLY A 179 -15.34 -10.97 -14.30
CA GLY A 179 -14.44 -11.18 -15.44
C GLY A 179 -14.18 -12.66 -15.71
N ALA A 180 -13.98 -13.46 -14.67
CA ALA A 180 -13.73 -14.90 -14.77
C ALA A 180 -14.93 -15.67 -15.36
N HIS A 181 -16.17 -15.23 -15.10
CA HIS A 181 -17.38 -15.85 -15.62
C HIS A 181 -17.82 -15.31 -16.98
N MET A 182 -17.57 -14.03 -17.27
CA MET A 182 -17.99 -13.41 -18.53
C MET A 182 -17.04 -13.70 -19.70
N TYR A 183 -15.75 -13.92 -19.43
CA TYR A 183 -14.72 -14.08 -20.47
C TYR A 183 -13.96 -15.42 -20.50
N PRO A 184 -14.44 -16.56 -19.93
CA PRO A 184 -13.72 -17.81 -20.08
C PRO A 184 -13.85 -18.32 -21.51
N THR A 185 -12.72 -18.67 -22.13
CA THR A 185 -12.70 -19.35 -23.45
C THR A 185 -13.03 -20.83 -23.34
N SER A 186 -12.92 -21.42 -22.15
CA SER A 186 -13.17 -22.84 -21.87
C SER A 186 -13.33 -23.08 -20.36
N GLN A 187 -13.89 -24.24 -19.99
CA GLN A 187 -13.95 -24.68 -18.58
C GLN A 187 -12.55 -24.76 -17.94
N LYS A 188 -11.54 -25.16 -18.73
CA LYS A 188 -10.14 -25.17 -18.28
C LYS A 188 -9.67 -23.76 -17.90
N SER A 189 -9.99 -22.75 -18.71
CA SER A 189 -9.65 -21.36 -18.40
C SER A 189 -10.33 -20.86 -17.13
N LEU A 190 -11.57 -21.28 -16.87
CA LEU A 190 -12.27 -20.94 -15.62
C LEU A 190 -11.56 -21.57 -14.41
N ASN A 191 -11.25 -22.87 -14.46
CA ASN A 191 -10.54 -23.55 -13.39
C ASN A 191 -9.16 -22.92 -13.12
N ASN A 192 -8.43 -22.55 -14.17
CA ASN A 192 -7.16 -21.85 -14.07
C ASN A 192 -7.28 -20.49 -13.34
N ASN A 193 -8.41 -19.77 -13.49
CA ASN A 193 -8.65 -18.53 -12.74
C ASN A 193 -8.78 -18.80 -11.24
N PHE A 194 -9.55 -19.81 -10.84
CA PHE A 194 -9.73 -20.15 -9.43
C PHE A 194 -8.44 -20.66 -8.80
N GLN A 195 -7.71 -21.54 -9.49
CA GLN A 195 -6.41 -22.03 -9.03
C GLN A 195 -5.41 -20.86 -8.87
N SER A 196 -5.37 -19.94 -9.85
CA SER A 196 -4.52 -18.76 -9.74
C SER A 196 -4.86 -17.88 -8.53
N MET A 197 -6.13 -17.78 -8.12
CA MET A 197 -6.51 -17.04 -6.92
C MET A 197 -6.06 -17.77 -5.64
N GLU A 198 -6.21 -19.11 -5.61
CA GLU A 198 -5.74 -19.96 -4.52
C GLU A 198 -4.23 -19.81 -4.28
N ASP A 199 -3.43 -19.82 -5.34
CA ASP A 199 -1.97 -19.63 -5.27
C ASP A 199 -1.57 -18.28 -4.64
N HIS A 200 -2.47 -17.30 -4.62
CA HIS A 200 -2.23 -15.97 -4.06
C HIS A 200 -2.82 -15.76 -2.67
N ILE A 201 -3.35 -16.82 -2.01
CA ILE A 201 -4.02 -16.70 -0.71
C ILE A 201 -3.14 -16.04 0.37
N LEU A 202 -1.83 -16.35 0.39
CA LEU A 202 -0.89 -15.72 1.34
C LEU A 202 -0.76 -14.21 1.10
N THR A 203 -0.82 -13.77 -0.16
CA THR A 203 -0.78 -12.34 -0.50
C THR A 203 -2.08 -11.65 -0.08
N VAL A 204 -3.23 -12.33 -0.23
CA VAL A 204 -4.52 -11.84 0.26
C VAL A 204 -4.53 -11.71 1.78
N LEU A 205 -4.01 -12.71 2.51
CA LEU A 205 -3.90 -12.66 3.97
C LEU A 205 -2.97 -11.54 4.43
N LEU A 206 -1.81 -11.37 3.78
CA LEU A 206 -0.89 -10.28 4.08
C LEU A 206 -1.55 -8.91 3.89
N LEU A 207 -2.29 -8.72 2.79
CA LEU A 207 -3.03 -7.50 2.51
C LEU A 207 -4.13 -7.26 3.54
N ALA A 208 -4.89 -8.29 3.91
CA ALA A 208 -5.94 -8.19 4.92
C ALA A 208 -5.38 -7.80 6.29
N MET A 209 -4.26 -8.42 6.71
CA MET A 209 -3.59 -8.09 7.96
C MET A 209 -3.06 -6.66 7.97
N SER A 210 -2.42 -6.20 6.88
CA SER A 210 -1.89 -4.84 6.82
C SER A 210 -3.00 -3.79 6.82
N LEU A 211 -4.11 -4.03 6.12
CA LEU A 211 -5.27 -3.15 6.13
C LEU A 211 -6.00 -3.16 7.48
N TYR A 212 -6.07 -4.31 8.15
CA TYR A 212 -6.65 -4.42 9.49
C TYR A 212 -5.89 -3.55 10.50
N GLN A 213 -4.56 -3.60 10.48
CA GLN A 213 -3.72 -2.76 11.36
C GLN A 213 -3.88 -1.26 11.07
N LEU A 214 -4.11 -0.87 9.81
CA LEU A 214 -4.39 0.53 9.45
C LEU A 214 -5.78 0.99 9.90
N ALA A 215 -6.78 0.11 9.82
CA ALA A 215 -8.17 0.41 10.17
C ALA A 215 -8.41 0.41 11.70
N PHE A 216 -7.72 -0.49 12.41
CA PHE A 216 -7.89 -0.72 13.84
C PHE A 216 -6.57 -0.54 14.57
N VAL A 217 -6.13 0.72 14.67
CA VAL A 217 -4.93 1.05 15.45
C VAL A 217 -5.18 0.69 16.92
N PRO A 218 -4.34 -0.17 17.54
CA PRO A 218 -4.53 -0.61 18.92
C PRO A 218 -4.52 0.59 19.88
N GLN A 219 -5.33 0.50 20.94
CA GLN A 219 -5.38 1.55 21.95
C GLN A 219 -4.06 1.64 22.74
N PRO A 220 -3.58 2.84 23.14
CA PRO A 220 -2.40 2.95 23.96
C PRO A 220 -2.72 2.29 25.29
N VAL A 221 -1.80 1.44 25.72
CA VAL A 221 -1.90 0.72 27.00
C VAL A 221 -1.60 1.65 28.18
N HIS A 222 -1.08 2.85 27.93
CA HIS A 222 -0.60 3.74 28.97
C HIS A 222 -1.74 4.60 29.57
N TYR A 223 -1.91 4.51 30.89
CA TYR A 223 -2.98 5.14 31.69
C TYR A 223 -2.91 6.68 31.83
N TRP A 224 -1.74 7.28 31.62
CA TRP A 224 -1.48 8.73 31.74
C TRP A 224 -2.40 9.67 30.93
N GLU A 225 -3.10 9.21 29.89
CA GLU A 225 -4.11 10.01 29.18
C GLU A 225 -5.51 9.96 29.83
N GLN A 226 -5.85 8.90 30.58
CA GLN A 226 -7.14 8.81 31.27
C GLN A 226 -7.26 9.86 32.39
N GLU A 227 -6.14 10.24 33.01
CA GLU A 227 -6.10 11.26 34.07
C GLU A 227 -6.28 12.71 33.58
N ARG A 228 -6.17 12.98 32.27
CA ARG A 228 -6.33 14.34 31.71
C ARG A 228 -7.65 14.58 30.99
N MET A 229 -8.46 13.53 30.78
CA MET A 229 -9.78 13.62 30.15
C MET A 229 -10.93 13.41 31.15
N ALA A 230 -10.62 13.10 32.42
CA ALA A 230 -11.53 13.15 33.55
C ALA A 230 -11.42 14.52 34.24
#